data_AF-A0A849IN43-F1
#
_entry.id   AF-A0A849IN43-F1
#
_cell.length_a   1.000
_cell.length_b   1.000
_cell.length_c   1.000
_cell.angle_alpha   90.00
_cell.angle_beta   90.00
_cell.angle_gamma   90.00
#
_symmetry.space_group_name_H-M   'P 1'
#
loop_
_entity.id
_entity.type
_entity.pdbx_description
1 polymer ?
#
loop_
_entity_poly.entity_id
_entity_poly.type
_entity_poly.pdbx_seq_one_letter_code
_entity_poly.pdbx_strand_id
1 'polypeptide(L)'
;MTELDLGPLRDELRAELRARCQRRRRPYRLGVLVEDGNVPGGSFARSLEREASAAGVEVVHRTSSPDRAEQTLLLLDELVVDPTVNGVVVVQPVRSLPSAVVAAHLPASKDVEAITPAALAAAAAGSRRGTPVAEACLATLRHLGVDVGAARVLVVGHGPTGGRPIAQLLLAAGAEVSVVQRDVASVEPLPAYDVLISAVGVAGVIPAAVVRPDSLVLDVGTAMVDGQLRGDLGVEASTRAGQFTPVPGGVGRITSVCALLSLTELATMQPGPVASWSLLEAVARLISPRDPAGGAAAAAMTGALAAALDGLCRMHDPASEIAISGHTAVRLLLAADRDRIAFGDFQRAQRTAGPDALAARARALATPGEIAGQLAELEERLRTLRTTETLD
;
A
#
# COMPACT_ATOMS: atom_id res chain seq x y z
N MET A 1 -18.68 33.32 -1.02
CA MET A 1 -18.27 32.05 -0.39
C MET A 1 -19.22 30.96 -0.84
N THR A 2 -18.69 29.93 -1.50
CA THR A 2 -19.47 28.78 -1.92
C THR A 2 -18.77 27.52 -1.44
N GLU A 3 -19.38 26.82 -0.47
CA GLU A 3 -18.97 25.45 -0.16
C GLU A 3 -19.24 24.56 -1.36
N LEU A 4 -18.23 23.78 -1.75
CA LEU A 4 -18.33 22.84 -2.85
C LEU A 4 -19.07 21.59 -2.41
N ASP A 5 -20.18 21.30 -3.08
CA ASP A 5 -20.86 20.01 -2.98
C ASP A 5 -20.24 19.01 -3.95
N LEU A 6 -19.49 18.05 -3.41
CA LEU A 6 -18.90 16.95 -4.19
C LEU A 6 -19.84 15.73 -4.31
N GLY A 7 -21.11 15.85 -3.91
CA GLY A 7 -22.13 14.81 -4.05
C GLY A 7 -22.27 14.29 -5.49
N PRO A 8 -22.44 15.16 -6.50
CA PRO A 8 -22.52 14.74 -7.90
C PRO A 8 -21.28 13.96 -8.37
N LEU A 9 -20.07 14.47 -8.08
CA LEU A 9 -18.81 13.79 -8.41
C LEU A 9 -18.69 12.43 -7.72
N ARG A 10 -19.08 12.33 -6.45
CA ARG A 10 -19.10 11.06 -5.73
C ARG A 10 -19.99 10.04 -6.41
N ASP A 11 -21.17 10.46 -6.86
CA ASP A 11 -22.13 9.56 -7.49
C ASP A 11 -21.67 9.11 -8.89
N GLU A 12 -20.98 9.98 -9.63
CA GLU A 12 -20.27 9.64 -10.87
C GLU A 12 -19.19 8.57 -10.63
N LEU A 13 -18.28 8.81 -9.67
CA LEU A 13 -17.20 7.85 -9.33
C LEU A 13 -17.76 6.52 -8.83
N ARG A 14 -18.88 6.53 -8.09
CA ARG A 14 -19.57 5.31 -7.66
C ARG A 14 -20.17 4.54 -8.83
N ALA A 15 -20.74 5.24 -9.81
CA ALA A 15 -21.26 4.61 -11.01
C ALA A 15 -20.12 3.93 -11.80
N GLU A 16 -18.97 4.61 -11.94
CA GLU A 16 -17.78 4.03 -12.54
C GLU A 16 -17.32 2.77 -11.79
N LEU A 17 -17.17 2.86 -10.45
CA LEU A 17 -16.75 1.74 -9.61
C LEU A 17 -17.68 0.53 -9.78
N ARG A 18 -19.01 0.74 -9.69
CA ARG A 18 -20.00 -0.32 -9.87
C ARG A 18 -19.90 -0.98 -11.25
N ALA A 19 -19.71 -0.19 -12.30
CA ALA A 19 -19.53 -0.72 -13.65
C ALA A 19 -18.26 -1.60 -13.76
N ARG A 20 -17.16 -1.23 -13.09
CA ARG A 20 -15.94 -2.06 -13.01
C ARG A 20 -16.16 -3.35 -12.21
N CYS A 21 -16.89 -3.27 -11.09
CA CYS A 21 -17.26 -4.43 -10.26
C CYS A 21 -18.12 -5.44 -11.02
N GLN A 22 -19.15 -4.98 -11.74
CA GLN A 22 -20.07 -5.84 -12.49
C GLN A 22 -19.41 -6.61 -13.66
N ARG A 23 -18.32 -6.07 -14.23
CA ARG A 23 -17.59 -6.73 -15.32
C ARG A 23 -16.73 -7.91 -14.85
N ARG A 24 -16.42 -8.01 -13.55
CA ARG A 24 -15.55 -9.06 -13.02
C ARG A 24 -16.38 -10.28 -12.61
N ARG A 25 -15.92 -11.49 -12.97
CA ARG A 25 -16.60 -12.75 -12.64
C ARG A 25 -16.63 -13.06 -11.14
N ARG A 26 -15.60 -12.62 -10.41
CA ARG A 26 -15.49 -12.77 -8.96
C ARG A 26 -15.43 -11.38 -8.32
N PRO A 27 -16.03 -11.18 -7.13
CA PRO A 27 -15.89 -9.93 -6.38
C PRO A 27 -14.43 -9.54 -6.20
N TYR A 28 -14.15 -8.23 -6.23
CA TYR A 28 -12.88 -7.74 -5.73
C TYR A 28 -12.85 -7.94 -4.21
N ARG A 29 -11.67 -8.27 -3.68
CA ARG A 29 -11.48 -8.43 -2.23
C ARG A 29 -10.39 -7.49 -1.73
N LEU A 30 -10.73 -6.68 -0.73
CA LEU A 30 -9.89 -5.66 -0.12
C LEU A 30 -9.48 -6.09 1.29
N GLY A 31 -8.18 -6.15 1.56
CA GLY A 31 -7.66 -6.23 2.92
C GLY A 31 -7.66 -4.86 3.58
N VAL A 32 -8.18 -4.76 4.80
CA VAL A 32 -8.14 -3.52 5.59
C VAL A 32 -7.49 -3.82 6.92
N LEU A 33 -6.39 -3.13 7.22
CA LEU A 33 -5.69 -3.19 8.51
C LEU A 33 -5.86 -1.86 9.24
N VAL A 34 -6.37 -1.90 10.47
CA VAL A 34 -6.57 -0.74 11.33
C VAL A 34 -6.12 -1.03 12.76
N GLU A 35 -5.57 -0.04 13.45
CA GLU A 35 -5.28 -0.14 14.88
C GLU A 35 -6.47 0.33 15.74
N ASP A 36 -6.67 -0.35 16.86
CA ASP A 36 -7.64 0.06 17.87
C ASP A 36 -7.39 1.49 18.34
N GLY A 37 -8.46 2.28 18.46
CA GLY A 37 -8.37 3.67 18.88
C GLY A 37 -7.82 4.63 17.81
N ASN A 38 -7.61 4.20 16.56
CA ASN A 38 -7.33 5.12 15.45
C ASN A 38 -8.59 5.94 15.08
N VAL A 39 -8.84 7.02 15.83
CA VAL A 39 -10.05 7.85 15.66
C VAL A 39 -10.12 8.55 14.29
N PRO A 40 -9.07 9.25 13.80
CA PRO A 40 -9.13 9.88 12.48
C PRO A 40 -9.30 8.84 11.35
N GLY A 41 -8.46 7.81 11.34
CA GLY A 41 -8.48 6.75 10.33
C GLY A 41 -9.74 5.89 10.39
N GLY A 42 -10.35 5.70 11.57
CA GLY A 42 -11.58 4.94 11.72
C GLY A 42 -12.77 5.53 10.96
N SER A 43 -12.80 6.86 10.77
CA SER A 43 -13.83 7.49 9.93
C SER A 43 -13.67 7.12 8.45
N PHE A 44 -12.44 7.10 7.96
CA PHE A 44 -12.09 6.66 6.62
C PHE A 44 -12.37 5.17 6.43
N ALA A 45 -11.97 4.31 7.37
CA ALA A 45 -12.22 2.87 7.33
C ALA A 45 -13.73 2.56 7.22
N ARG A 46 -14.56 3.18 8.07
CA ARG A 46 -16.03 3.03 7.99
C ARG A 46 -16.62 3.54 6.68
N SER A 47 -16.03 4.59 6.10
CA SER A 47 -16.45 5.10 4.80
C SER A 47 -16.08 4.10 3.69
N LEU A 48 -14.85 3.61 3.70
CA LEU A 48 -14.32 2.63 2.77
C LEU A 48 -15.14 1.33 2.77
N GLU A 49 -15.47 0.79 3.94
CA GLU A 49 -16.31 -0.41 4.07
C GLU A 49 -17.73 -0.21 3.51
N ARG A 50 -18.34 0.96 3.77
CA ARG A 50 -19.66 1.29 3.24
C ARG A 50 -19.65 1.39 1.72
N GLU A 51 -18.66 2.07 1.15
CA GLU A 51 -18.51 2.18 -0.31
C GLU A 51 -18.19 0.81 -0.95
N ALA A 52 -17.35 0.00 -0.28
CA ALA A 52 -17.01 -1.35 -0.73
C ALA A 52 -18.25 -2.23 -0.80
N SER A 53 -19.03 -2.29 0.29
CA SER A 53 -20.28 -3.03 0.35
C SER A 53 -21.28 -2.57 -0.73
N ALA A 54 -21.45 -1.26 -0.91
CA ALA A 54 -22.34 -0.68 -1.91
C ALA A 54 -21.93 -0.95 -3.37
N ALA A 55 -20.67 -1.34 -3.60
CA ALA A 55 -20.12 -1.71 -4.90
C ALA A 55 -19.99 -3.23 -5.10
N GLY A 56 -20.25 -4.04 -4.08
CA GLY A 56 -20.05 -5.49 -4.13
C GLY A 56 -18.59 -5.92 -4.01
N VAL A 57 -17.76 -5.11 -3.32
CA VAL A 57 -16.38 -5.45 -2.95
C VAL A 57 -16.39 -6.13 -1.57
N GLU A 58 -15.75 -7.29 -1.47
CA GLU A 58 -15.58 -8.00 -0.21
C GLU A 58 -14.44 -7.37 0.62
N VAL A 59 -14.65 -7.21 1.93
CA VAL A 59 -13.63 -6.64 2.83
C VAL A 59 -13.16 -7.71 3.81
N VAL A 60 -11.84 -7.92 3.86
CA VAL A 60 -11.16 -8.72 4.88
C VAL A 60 -10.58 -7.78 5.92
N HIS A 61 -11.31 -7.59 7.00
CA HIS A 61 -10.92 -6.68 8.08
C HIS A 61 -9.93 -7.37 9.04
N ARG A 62 -8.90 -6.61 9.45
CA ARG A 62 -7.92 -6.98 10.47
C ARG A 62 -7.73 -5.81 11.43
N THR A 63 -7.79 -6.11 12.72
CA THR A 63 -7.58 -5.12 13.78
C THR A 63 -6.37 -5.51 14.60
N SER A 64 -5.47 -4.56 14.86
CA SER A 64 -4.33 -4.75 15.76
C SER A 64 -4.36 -3.77 16.93
N SER A 65 -3.63 -4.11 18.00
CA SER A 65 -3.45 -3.19 19.12
C SER A 65 -2.34 -2.18 18.81
N PRO A 66 -2.51 -0.88 19.13
CA PRO A 66 -1.54 0.18 18.79
C PRO A 66 -0.18 0.07 19.48
N ASP A 67 -0.04 -0.83 20.46
CA ASP A 67 1.18 -1.15 21.20
C ASP A 67 1.80 -2.49 20.80
N ARG A 68 1.24 -3.20 19.80
CA ARG A 68 1.68 -4.54 19.40
C ARG A 68 2.21 -4.58 17.96
N ALA A 69 3.42 -4.08 17.77
CA ALA A 69 4.12 -4.02 16.48
C ALA A 69 4.14 -5.38 15.74
N GLU A 70 4.49 -6.47 16.45
CA GLU A 70 4.56 -7.82 15.88
C GLU A 70 3.19 -8.32 15.39
N GLN A 71 2.12 -8.01 16.12
CA GLN A 71 0.76 -8.37 15.73
C GLN A 71 0.36 -7.61 14.46
N THR A 72 0.62 -6.30 14.41
CA THR A 72 0.33 -5.47 13.23
C THR A 72 1.07 -6.00 11.99
N LEU A 73 2.35 -6.38 12.14
CA LEU A 73 3.13 -6.99 11.06
C LEU A 73 2.55 -8.33 10.60
N LEU A 74 2.24 -9.23 11.54
CA LEU A 74 1.66 -10.54 11.22
C LEU A 74 0.37 -10.41 10.41
N LEU A 75 -0.55 -9.54 10.83
CA LEU A 75 -1.83 -9.34 10.15
C LEU A 75 -1.64 -8.65 8.79
N LEU A 76 -0.66 -7.76 8.65
CA LEU A 76 -0.30 -7.18 7.36
C LEU A 76 0.22 -8.26 6.41
N ASP A 77 1.17 -9.09 6.87
CA ASP A 77 1.76 -10.16 6.08
C ASP A 77 0.68 -11.17 5.64
N GLU A 78 -0.26 -11.54 6.50
CA GLU A 78 -1.42 -12.39 6.14
C GLU A 78 -2.21 -11.82 4.96
N LEU A 79 -2.57 -10.53 4.99
CA LEU A 79 -3.31 -9.88 3.91
C LEU A 79 -2.48 -9.79 2.61
N VAL A 80 -1.17 -9.61 2.75
CA VAL A 80 -0.22 -9.51 1.64
C VAL A 80 -0.03 -10.84 0.93
N VAL A 81 0.04 -11.96 1.67
CA VAL A 81 0.24 -13.29 1.06
C VAL A 81 -1.05 -13.93 0.55
N ASP A 82 -2.22 -13.50 1.03
CA ASP A 82 -3.50 -14.07 0.61
C ASP A 82 -3.76 -13.82 -0.90
N PRO A 83 -3.77 -14.86 -1.76
CA PRO A 83 -3.97 -14.70 -3.21
C PRO A 83 -5.40 -14.27 -3.56
N THR A 84 -6.35 -14.37 -2.64
CA THR A 84 -7.73 -13.91 -2.83
C THR A 84 -7.85 -12.40 -2.63
N VAL A 85 -6.96 -11.77 -1.87
CA VAL A 85 -6.93 -10.32 -1.62
C VAL A 85 -6.26 -9.59 -2.77
N ASN A 86 -6.99 -8.67 -3.42
CA ASN A 86 -6.49 -7.91 -4.58
C ASN A 86 -5.75 -6.62 -4.20
N GLY A 87 -5.88 -6.16 -2.95
CA GLY A 87 -5.22 -4.95 -2.49
C GLY A 87 -5.41 -4.79 -0.98
N VAL A 88 -4.53 -4.03 -0.37
CA VAL A 88 -4.49 -3.80 1.08
C VAL A 88 -4.47 -2.29 1.33
N VAL A 89 -5.32 -1.86 2.25
CA VAL A 89 -5.31 -0.53 2.85
C VAL A 89 -4.83 -0.67 4.28
N VAL A 90 -3.73 0.00 4.61
CA VAL A 90 -3.26 0.16 5.99
C VAL A 90 -3.68 1.53 6.48
N VAL A 91 -4.72 1.57 7.31
CA VAL A 91 -5.36 2.81 7.75
C VAL A 91 -4.42 3.61 8.64
N GLN A 92 -4.00 4.77 8.14
CA GLN A 92 -3.10 5.68 8.85
C GLN A 92 -3.84 6.52 9.90
N PRO A 93 -3.16 7.01 10.94
CA PRO A 93 -1.79 6.64 11.35
C PRO A 93 -1.71 5.24 11.95
N VAL A 94 -0.56 4.59 11.78
CA VAL A 94 -0.18 3.37 12.50
C VAL A 94 0.82 3.76 13.60
N ARG A 95 0.49 3.49 14.86
CA ARG A 95 1.29 3.84 16.05
C ARG A 95 2.30 2.77 16.40
N SER A 96 1.95 1.49 16.20
CA SER A 96 2.81 0.37 16.57
C SER A 96 4.03 0.22 15.64
N LEU A 97 3.97 0.76 14.42
CA LEU A 97 5.01 0.62 13.41
C LEU A 97 5.35 1.95 12.73
N PRO A 98 6.63 2.22 12.45
CA PRO A 98 7.00 3.31 11.56
C PRO A 98 6.42 3.09 10.16
N SER A 99 5.98 4.16 9.49
CA SER A 99 5.41 4.09 8.14
C SER A 99 6.35 3.46 7.11
N ALA A 100 7.67 3.64 7.27
CA ALA A 100 8.67 2.99 6.41
C ALA A 100 8.66 1.46 6.54
N VAL A 101 8.35 0.93 7.72
CA VAL A 101 8.22 -0.52 7.95
C VAL A 101 6.94 -1.03 7.30
N VAL A 102 5.81 -0.34 7.49
CA VAL A 102 4.54 -0.68 6.82
C VAL A 102 4.73 -0.71 5.30
N ALA A 103 5.32 0.34 4.72
CA ALA A 103 5.60 0.41 3.29
C ALA A 103 6.57 -0.68 2.81
N ALA A 104 7.50 -1.15 3.65
CA ALA A 104 8.38 -2.25 3.30
C ALA A 104 7.66 -3.61 3.28
N HIS A 105 6.56 -3.80 4.00
CA HIS A 105 5.83 -5.07 4.02
C HIS A 105 4.73 -5.13 2.94
N LEU A 106 4.43 -4.03 2.28
CA LEU A 106 3.36 -3.94 1.29
C LEU A 106 3.93 -3.97 -0.14
N PRO A 107 3.62 -4.99 -0.98
CA PRO A 107 4.04 -4.96 -2.38
C PRO A 107 3.23 -3.91 -3.15
N ALA A 108 3.86 -3.21 -4.08
CA ALA A 108 3.21 -2.17 -4.89
C ALA A 108 1.98 -2.68 -5.66
N SER A 109 1.95 -3.97 -6.02
CA SER A 109 0.82 -4.62 -6.68
C SER A 109 -0.42 -4.78 -5.80
N LYS A 110 -0.28 -4.66 -4.47
CA LYS A 110 -1.40 -4.66 -3.51
C LYS A 110 -1.54 -3.33 -2.77
N ASP A 111 -0.70 -2.34 -3.06
CA ASP A 111 -0.69 -1.05 -2.35
C ASP A 111 -1.78 -0.11 -2.89
N VAL A 112 -2.98 -0.18 -2.29
CA VAL A 112 -4.13 0.64 -2.68
C VAL A 112 -3.90 2.12 -2.35
N GLU A 113 -3.21 2.39 -1.24
CA GLU A 113 -2.96 3.74 -0.75
C GLU A 113 -1.77 4.41 -1.44
N ALA A 114 -1.00 3.69 -2.25
CA ALA A 114 0.21 4.16 -2.92
C ALA A 114 1.29 4.72 -1.96
N ILE A 115 1.43 4.12 -0.77
CA ILE A 115 2.36 4.58 0.27
C ILE A 115 3.79 4.04 0.08
N THR A 116 3.96 3.04 -0.78
CA THR A 116 5.27 2.47 -1.10
C THR A 116 6.02 3.34 -2.11
N PRO A 117 7.37 3.43 -2.03
CA PRO A 117 8.15 4.17 -3.02
C PRO A 117 7.92 3.70 -4.46
N ALA A 118 7.75 2.39 -4.65
CA ALA A 118 7.48 1.81 -5.97
C ALA A 118 6.09 2.22 -6.50
N ALA A 119 5.04 2.18 -5.67
CA ALA A 119 3.71 2.60 -6.07
C ALA A 119 3.64 4.11 -6.38
N LEU A 120 4.35 4.93 -5.60
CA LEU A 120 4.44 6.37 -5.82
C LEU A 120 5.20 6.72 -7.11
N ALA A 121 6.34 6.05 -7.37
CA ALA A 121 7.09 6.23 -8.60
C ALA A 121 6.27 5.81 -9.84
N ALA A 122 5.57 4.67 -9.74
CA ALA A 122 4.69 4.19 -10.80
C ALA A 122 3.53 5.14 -11.07
N ALA A 123 2.97 5.77 -10.04
CA ALA A 123 1.95 6.80 -10.18
C ALA A 123 2.48 8.08 -10.84
N ALA A 124 3.66 8.55 -10.42
CA ALA A 124 4.32 9.70 -11.05
C ALA A 124 4.66 9.44 -12.53
N ALA A 125 4.93 8.19 -12.90
CA ALA A 125 5.13 7.77 -14.29
C ALA A 125 3.82 7.57 -15.09
N GLY A 126 2.65 7.77 -14.48
CA GLY A 126 1.34 7.58 -15.12
C GLY A 126 0.96 6.12 -15.39
N SER A 127 1.66 5.16 -14.77
CA SER A 127 1.43 3.72 -14.97
C SER A 127 0.44 3.09 -13.98
N ARG A 128 -0.02 3.86 -13.00
CA ARG A 128 -1.10 3.53 -12.06
C ARG A 128 -1.68 4.80 -11.43
N ARG A 129 -2.83 4.71 -10.76
CA ARG A 129 -3.37 5.79 -9.91
C ARG A 129 -2.43 6.16 -8.75
N GLY A 130 -2.45 7.44 -8.38
CA GLY A 130 -1.78 7.99 -7.19
C GLY A 130 -2.46 7.58 -5.89
N THR A 131 -2.11 8.28 -4.79
CA THR A 131 -2.82 8.08 -3.53
C THR A 131 -4.29 8.45 -3.69
N PRO A 132 -5.23 7.80 -2.98
CA PRO A 132 -6.66 8.10 -3.12
C PRO A 132 -7.01 9.57 -2.87
N VAL A 133 -6.25 10.24 -2.00
CA VAL A 133 -6.38 11.66 -1.73
C VAL A 133 -5.93 12.51 -2.92
N ALA A 134 -4.79 12.19 -3.54
CA ALA A 134 -4.32 12.89 -4.73
C ALA A 134 -5.28 12.71 -5.91
N GLU A 135 -5.76 11.48 -6.12
CA GLU A 135 -6.77 11.16 -7.13
C GLU A 135 -8.09 11.92 -6.90
N ALA A 136 -8.53 12.04 -5.64
CA ALA A 136 -9.70 12.82 -5.27
C ALA A 136 -9.54 14.32 -5.59
N CYS A 137 -8.37 14.91 -5.31
CA CYS A 137 -8.06 16.29 -5.69
C CYS A 137 -8.09 16.46 -7.21
N LEU A 138 -7.41 15.60 -7.96
CA LEU A 138 -7.37 15.67 -9.42
C LEU A 138 -8.78 15.51 -10.03
N ALA A 139 -9.57 14.56 -9.53
CA ALA A 139 -10.96 14.37 -9.95
C ALA A 139 -11.82 15.60 -9.65
N THR A 140 -11.64 16.22 -8.47
CA THR A 140 -12.35 17.45 -8.09
C THR A 140 -12.03 18.59 -9.04
N LEU A 141 -10.75 18.83 -9.35
CA LEU A 141 -10.34 19.88 -10.28
C LEU A 141 -10.94 19.67 -11.68
N ARG A 142 -10.89 18.44 -12.19
CA ARG A 142 -11.50 18.09 -13.48
C ARG A 142 -13.02 18.28 -13.49
N HIS A 143 -13.69 17.88 -12.41
CA HIS A 143 -15.14 18.03 -12.27
C HIS A 143 -15.57 19.50 -12.26
N LEU A 144 -14.75 20.38 -11.67
CA LEU A 144 -14.99 21.83 -11.66
C LEU A 144 -14.61 22.52 -12.98
N GLY A 145 -14.14 21.76 -13.99
CA GLY A 145 -13.72 22.32 -15.28
C GLY A 145 -12.39 23.08 -15.23
N VAL A 146 -11.56 22.86 -14.20
CA VAL A 146 -10.22 23.45 -14.13
C VAL A 146 -9.34 22.81 -15.20
N ASP A 147 -8.72 23.63 -16.06
CA ASP A 147 -7.67 23.17 -16.96
C ASP A 147 -6.39 22.92 -16.15
N VAL A 148 -6.25 21.68 -15.67
CA VAL A 148 -5.14 21.27 -14.79
C VAL A 148 -3.78 21.52 -15.44
N GLY A 149 -3.65 21.38 -16.76
CA GLY A 149 -2.39 21.57 -17.48
C GLY A 149 -1.93 23.03 -17.57
N ALA A 150 -2.82 23.98 -17.28
CA ALA A 150 -2.52 25.42 -17.25
C ALA A 150 -2.64 26.02 -15.84
N ALA A 151 -3.06 25.22 -14.85
CA ALA A 151 -3.32 25.70 -13.50
C ALA A 151 -2.03 25.83 -12.68
N ARG A 152 -1.91 26.94 -11.93
CA ARG A 152 -0.91 27.09 -10.88
C ARG A 152 -1.48 26.61 -9.56
N VAL A 153 -0.89 25.58 -8.98
CA VAL A 153 -1.36 24.95 -7.75
C VAL A 153 -0.35 25.17 -6.62
N LEU A 154 -0.80 25.81 -5.55
CA LEU A 154 -0.05 25.88 -4.29
C LEU A 154 -0.50 24.75 -3.36
N VAL A 155 0.40 23.81 -3.10
CA VAL A 155 0.20 22.75 -2.11
C VAL A 155 0.85 23.16 -0.79
N VAL A 156 0.08 23.18 0.29
CA VAL A 156 0.59 23.48 1.64
C VAL A 156 0.64 22.19 2.45
N GLY A 157 1.85 21.78 2.84
CA GLY A 157 2.12 20.50 3.50
C GLY A 157 2.75 19.47 2.55
N HIS A 158 3.54 18.55 3.11
CA HIS A 158 4.33 17.56 2.34
C HIS A 158 4.24 16.14 2.93
N GLY A 159 3.12 15.81 3.56
CA GLY A 159 2.88 14.49 4.14
C GLY A 159 2.96 13.37 3.10
N PRO A 160 3.29 12.12 3.52
CA PRO A 160 3.50 10.99 2.61
C PRO A 160 2.21 10.50 1.92
N THR A 161 1.03 10.76 2.48
CA THR A 161 -0.27 10.36 1.90
C THR A 161 -1.00 11.51 1.19
N GLY A 162 -0.67 12.75 1.54
CA GLY A 162 -1.31 13.97 1.04
C GLY A 162 -0.37 14.79 0.16
N GLY A 163 0.25 15.82 0.74
CA GLY A 163 0.93 16.88 -0.02
C GLY A 163 1.96 16.43 -1.06
N ARG A 164 2.87 15.51 -0.73
CA ARG A 164 3.88 15.01 -1.70
C ARG A 164 3.22 14.29 -2.88
N PRO A 165 2.36 13.27 -2.65
CA PRO A 165 1.61 12.63 -3.73
C PRO A 165 0.72 13.57 -4.55
N ILE A 166 0.02 14.51 -3.90
CA ILE A 166 -0.81 15.50 -4.59
C ILE A 166 0.05 16.30 -5.56
N ALA A 167 1.18 16.83 -5.08
CA ALA A 167 2.09 17.61 -5.91
C ALA A 167 2.62 16.79 -7.09
N GLN A 168 3.08 15.56 -6.86
CA GLN A 168 3.62 14.68 -7.90
C GLN A 168 2.56 14.32 -8.95
N LEU A 169 1.34 14.01 -8.54
CA LEU A 169 0.26 13.66 -9.47
C LEU A 169 -0.17 14.86 -10.32
N LEU A 170 -0.27 16.04 -9.72
CA LEU A 170 -0.62 17.26 -10.45
C LEU A 170 0.49 17.71 -11.40
N LEU A 171 1.76 17.58 -11.00
CA LEU A 171 2.90 17.77 -11.90
C LEU A 171 2.83 16.82 -13.10
N ALA A 172 2.54 15.53 -12.86
CA ALA A 172 2.36 14.55 -13.93
C ALA A 172 1.15 14.86 -14.84
N ALA A 173 0.13 15.53 -14.31
CA ALA A 173 -1.01 16.03 -15.06
C ALA A 173 -0.75 17.35 -15.81
N GLY A 174 0.46 17.92 -15.70
CA GLY A 174 0.89 19.13 -16.41
C GLY A 174 0.73 20.44 -15.64
N ALA A 175 0.29 20.41 -14.38
CA ALA A 175 0.12 21.64 -13.58
C ALA A 175 1.47 22.27 -13.18
N GLU A 176 1.47 23.60 -13.00
CA GLU A 176 2.58 24.30 -12.33
C GLU A 176 2.39 24.19 -10.81
N VAL A 177 3.23 23.41 -10.13
CA VAL A 177 3.05 23.13 -8.69
C VAL A 177 4.13 23.79 -7.84
N SER A 178 3.70 24.57 -6.84
CA SER A 178 4.54 25.06 -5.75
C SER A 178 4.19 24.33 -4.45
N VAL A 179 5.19 23.88 -3.70
CA VAL A 179 4.98 23.21 -2.40
C VAL A 179 5.57 24.05 -1.28
N VAL A 180 4.75 24.39 -0.28
CA VAL A 180 5.15 25.14 0.90
C VAL A 180 4.93 24.31 2.17
N GLN A 181 5.75 24.50 3.20
CA GLN A 181 5.62 23.79 4.46
C GLN A 181 4.48 24.34 5.34
N ARG A 182 4.31 23.74 6.52
CA ARG A 182 3.27 24.09 7.50
C ARG A 182 3.27 25.58 7.90
N ASP A 183 4.45 26.19 8.02
CA ASP A 183 4.57 27.61 8.34
C ASP A 183 4.43 28.47 7.07
N VAL A 184 3.30 28.31 6.38
CA VAL A 184 3.02 29.04 5.13
C VAL A 184 2.94 30.56 5.35
N ALA A 185 2.66 30.99 6.57
CA ALA A 185 2.57 32.41 6.93
C ALA A 185 3.94 33.11 6.92
N SER A 186 5.05 32.39 7.07
CA SER A 186 6.40 32.96 6.98
C SER A 186 6.95 33.04 5.56
N VAL A 187 6.20 32.54 4.57
CA VAL A 187 6.59 32.58 3.16
C VAL A 187 6.02 33.83 2.50
N GLU A 188 6.83 34.88 2.44
CA GLU A 188 6.51 36.12 1.72
C GLU A 188 7.58 36.49 0.66
N PRO A 189 7.18 36.79 -0.60
CA PRO A 189 5.82 36.67 -1.13
C PRO A 189 5.42 35.20 -1.38
N LEU A 190 4.12 34.89 -1.24
CA LEU A 190 3.59 33.58 -1.64
C LEU A 190 3.73 33.39 -3.17
N PRO A 191 4.04 32.16 -3.63
CA PRO A 191 3.99 31.82 -5.05
C PRO A 191 2.63 32.18 -5.66
N ALA A 192 2.63 32.49 -6.96
CA ALA A 192 1.39 32.71 -7.67
C ALA A 192 0.62 31.38 -7.81
N TYR A 193 -0.66 31.37 -7.41
CA TYR A 193 -1.54 30.22 -7.52
C TYR A 193 -2.95 30.64 -7.93
N ASP A 194 -3.63 29.72 -8.60
CA ASP A 194 -5.05 29.76 -8.96
C ASP A 194 -5.85 28.80 -8.06
N VAL A 195 -5.20 27.71 -7.63
CA VAL A 195 -5.75 26.71 -6.70
C VAL A 195 -4.82 26.56 -5.49
N LEU A 196 -5.39 26.56 -4.29
CA LEU A 196 -4.68 26.18 -3.05
C LEU A 196 -5.18 24.81 -2.58
N ILE A 197 -4.27 23.91 -2.25
CA ILE A 197 -4.59 22.60 -1.64
C ILE A 197 -3.87 22.49 -0.29
N SER A 198 -4.62 22.43 0.82
CA SER A 198 -4.06 22.27 2.16
C SER A 198 -4.04 20.80 2.57
N ALA A 199 -2.85 20.28 2.89
CA ALA A 199 -2.60 18.89 3.28
C ALA A 199 -1.63 18.82 4.48
N VAL A 200 -1.87 19.65 5.49
CA VAL A 200 -1.05 19.82 6.69
C VAL A 200 -1.50 18.90 7.83
N GLY A 201 -2.81 18.69 7.96
CA GLY A 201 -3.41 17.86 9.01
C GLY A 201 -3.42 18.51 10.39
N VAL A 202 -3.56 19.84 10.44
CA VAL A 202 -3.62 20.63 11.69
C VAL A 202 -4.77 21.62 11.57
N ALA A 203 -5.74 21.50 12.46
CA ALA A 203 -6.96 22.30 12.38
C ALA A 203 -6.68 23.81 12.42
N GLY A 204 -7.21 24.55 11.45
CA GLY A 204 -7.14 26.02 11.41
C GLY A 204 -5.74 26.60 11.17
N VAL A 205 -4.77 25.79 10.73
CA VAL A 205 -3.38 26.22 10.52
C VAL A 205 -3.20 27.16 9.33
N ILE A 206 -4.12 27.17 8.36
CA ILE A 206 -4.08 28.07 7.21
C ILE A 206 -4.80 29.37 7.57
N PRO A 207 -4.06 30.49 7.75
CA PRO A 207 -4.67 31.77 8.11
C PRO A 207 -5.26 32.47 6.88
N ALA A 208 -6.17 33.42 7.11
CA ALA A 208 -6.82 34.18 6.05
C ALA A 208 -5.84 34.95 5.14
N ALA A 209 -4.69 35.38 5.67
CA ALA A 209 -3.66 36.09 4.90
C ALA A 209 -3.10 35.27 3.72
N VAL A 210 -3.14 33.93 3.83
CA VAL A 210 -2.62 33.02 2.80
C VAL A 210 -3.63 32.79 1.67
N VAL A 211 -4.93 32.95 1.96
CA VAL A 211 -6.02 32.72 1.00
C VAL A 211 -6.29 33.98 0.19
N ARG A 212 -6.28 33.85 -1.15
CA ARG A 212 -6.65 34.95 -2.05
C ARG A 212 -8.17 35.04 -2.16
N PRO A 213 -8.73 36.27 -2.25
CA PRO A 213 -10.12 36.43 -2.68
C PRO A 213 -10.39 35.67 -3.97
N ASP A 214 -11.56 35.08 -4.08
CA ASP A 214 -12.04 34.34 -5.27
C ASP A 214 -11.23 33.09 -5.66
N SER A 215 -10.24 32.69 -4.86
CA SER A 215 -9.48 31.45 -5.11
C SER A 215 -10.30 30.19 -4.84
N LEU A 216 -9.93 29.11 -5.52
CA LEU A 216 -10.40 27.76 -5.25
C LEU A 216 -9.49 27.11 -4.20
N VAL A 217 -10.08 26.64 -3.09
CA VAL A 217 -9.34 25.98 -2.01
C VAL A 217 -9.83 24.57 -1.76
N LEU A 218 -8.96 23.57 -1.91
CA LEU A 218 -9.24 22.19 -1.51
C LEU A 218 -8.67 21.96 -0.10
N ASP A 219 -9.53 21.92 0.90
CA ASP A 219 -9.18 21.56 2.28
C ASP A 219 -9.12 20.04 2.45
N VAL A 220 -7.91 19.49 2.42
CA VAL A 220 -7.66 18.04 2.44
C VAL A 220 -7.21 17.56 3.82
N GLY A 221 -6.44 18.38 4.54
CA GLY A 221 -5.98 18.02 5.86
C GLY A 221 -7.14 17.90 6.84
N THR A 222 -7.05 16.93 7.73
CA THR A 222 -8.09 16.68 8.73
C THR A 222 -7.46 16.43 10.09
N ALA A 223 -8.03 17.02 11.13
CA ALA A 223 -7.67 16.77 12.52
C ALA A 223 -8.93 16.60 13.38
N MET A 224 -8.80 15.84 14.48
CA MET A 224 -9.88 15.70 15.46
C MET A 224 -9.69 16.76 16.55
N VAL A 225 -10.65 17.66 16.70
CA VAL A 225 -10.66 18.73 17.72
C VAL A 225 -11.98 18.68 18.45
N ASP A 226 -11.93 18.48 19.77
CA ASP A 226 -13.12 18.38 20.64
C ASP A 226 -14.15 17.34 20.14
N GLY A 227 -13.67 16.21 19.59
CA GLY A 227 -14.52 15.15 19.03
C GLY A 227 -15.13 15.47 17.67
N GLN A 228 -14.78 16.59 17.05
CA GLN A 228 -15.23 16.97 15.71
C GLN A 228 -14.08 16.95 14.71
N LEU A 229 -14.35 16.46 13.50
CA LEU A 229 -13.41 16.51 12.38
C LEU A 229 -13.35 17.95 11.86
N ARG A 230 -12.16 18.54 11.83
CA ARG A 230 -11.91 19.90 11.33
C ARG A 230 -10.81 19.90 10.28
N GLY A 231 -10.92 20.83 9.34
CA GLY A 231 -9.97 21.04 8.24
C GLY A 231 -8.81 21.95 8.60
N ASP A 232 -7.86 22.09 7.68
CA ASP A 232 -6.70 22.96 7.86
C ASP A 232 -7.07 24.45 7.77
N LEU A 233 -8.19 24.81 7.14
CA LEU A 233 -8.60 26.20 7.00
C LEU A 233 -9.12 26.80 8.31
N GLY A 234 -8.60 27.98 8.65
CA GLY A 234 -9.21 28.82 9.68
C GLY A 234 -10.57 29.37 9.24
N VAL A 235 -11.43 29.73 10.19
CA VAL A 235 -12.77 30.28 9.90
C VAL A 235 -12.71 31.52 9.01
N GLU A 236 -11.78 32.44 9.26
CA GLU A 236 -11.59 33.63 8.42
C GLU A 236 -10.99 33.28 7.05
N ALA A 237 -10.23 32.19 6.95
CA ALA A 237 -9.65 31.74 5.70
C ALA A 237 -10.72 31.17 4.75
N SER A 238 -11.67 30.41 5.29
CA SER A 238 -12.78 29.85 4.49
C SER A 238 -13.74 30.92 3.98
N THR A 239 -13.99 31.99 4.74
CA THR A 239 -14.85 33.09 4.28
C THR A 239 -14.23 33.92 3.15
N ARG A 240 -12.89 33.91 3.04
CA ARG A 240 -12.14 34.64 2.02
C ARG A 240 -12.05 33.90 0.68
N ALA A 241 -12.11 32.58 0.70
CA ALA A 241 -12.09 31.76 -0.52
C ALA A 241 -13.33 32.02 -1.39
N GLY A 242 -13.15 32.02 -2.71
CA GLY A 242 -14.28 32.05 -3.64
C GLY A 242 -15.10 30.77 -3.53
N GLN A 243 -14.39 29.65 -3.64
CA GLN A 243 -14.92 28.30 -3.48
C GLN A 243 -13.99 27.49 -2.58
N PHE A 244 -14.55 26.65 -1.72
CA PHE A 244 -13.72 25.73 -0.93
C PHE A 244 -14.42 24.41 -0.65
N THR A 245 -13.66 23.36 -0.38
CA THR A 245 -14.22 22.07 0.08
C THR A 245 -14.37 22.07 1.61
N PRO A 246 -15.57 21.84 2.16
CA PRO A 246 -15.76 21.84 3.62
C PRO A 246 -15.16 20.60 4.28
N VAL A 247 -14.84 20.71 5.58
CA VAL A 247 -14.44 19.56 6.41
C VAL A 247 -15.32 19.51 7.65
N PRO A 248 -16.08 18.42 7.87
CA PRO A 248 -16.24 17.26 6.99
C PRO A 248 -17.09 17.58 5.75
N GLY A 249 -16.97 16.74 4.71
CA GLY A 249 -17.91 16.75 3.59
C GLY A 249 -17.35 17.21 2.24
N GLY A 250 -16.07 17.53 2.18
CA GLY A 250 -15.34 17.85 0.96
C GLY A 250 -14.65 16.63 0.37
N VAL A 251 -13.33 16.76 0.14
CA VAL A 251 -12.49 15.74 -0.52
C VAL A 251 -12.65 14.33 0.10
N GLY A 252 -12.75 14.26 1.43
CA GLY A 252 -12.95 12.98 2.14
C GLY A 252 -14.19 12.17 1.71
N ARG A 253 -15.23 12.80 1.11
CA ARG A 253 -16.42 12.09 0.62
C ARG A 253 -16.14 11.19 -0.57
N ILE A 254 -15.11 11.50 -1.36
CA ILE A 254 -14.77 10.78 -2.58
C ILE A 254 -13.50 9.93 -2.43
N THR A 255 -12.64 10.23 -1.43
CA THR A 255 -11.39 9.48 -1.17
C THR A 255 -11.61 7.97 -1.06
N SER A 256 -12.66 7.52 -0.35
CA SER A 256 -12.97 6.09 -0.22
C SER A 256 -13.32 5.43 -1.56
N VAL A 257 -14.02 6.15 -2.45
CA VAL A 257 -14.37 5.65 -3.79
C VAL A 257 -13.12 5.60 -4.67
N CYS A 258 -12.25 6.62 -4.59
CA CYS A 258 -10.96 6.63 -5.27
C CYS A 258 -10.07 5.45 -4.84
N ALA A 259 -10.04 5.11 -3.55
CA ALA A 259 -9.30 3.93 -3.06
C ALA A 259 -9.82 2.63 -3.68
N LEU A 260 -11.14 2.47 -3.80
CA LEU A 260 -11.74 1.30 -4.44
C LEU A 260 -11.51 1.28 -5.95
N LEU A 261 -11.47 2.43 -6.62
CA LEU A 261 -11.07 2.51 -8.03
C LEU A 261 -9.60 2.06 -8.20
N SER A 262 -8.70 2.46 -7.31
CA SER A 262 -7.31 1.97 -7.28
C SER A 262 -7.24 0.45 -7.06
N LEU A 263 -8.06 -0.11 -6.16
CA LEU A 263 -8.18 -1.57 -5.99
C LEU A 263 -8.58 -2.26 -7.31
N THR A 264 -9.53 -1.70 -8.06
CA THR A 264 -9.95 -2.31 -9.33
C THR A 264 -8.82 -2.32 -10.36
N GLU A 265 -8.03 -1.27 -10.42
CA GLU A 265 -6.87 -1.17 -11.32
C GLU A 265 -5.77 -2.15 -10.92
N LEU A 266 -5.40 -2.19 -9.64
CA LEU A 266 -4.38 -3.12 -9.14
C LEU A 266 -4.74 -4.58 -9.44
N ALA A 267 -6.01 -4.97 -9.29
CA ALA A 267 -6.42 -6.33 -9.60
C ALA A 267 -6.31 -6.70 -11.08
N THR A 268 -6.30 -5.71 -11.99
CA THR A 268 -6.06 -5.95 -13.43
C THR A 268 -4.57 -5.99 -13.79
N MET A 269 -3.74 -5.32 -12.99
CA MET A 269 -2.28 -5.32 -13.14
C MET A 269 -1.64 -6.53 -12.46
N GLN A 270 -2.33 -7.14 -11.51
CA GLN A 270 -1.91 -8.40 -10.93
C GLN A 270 -1.93 -9.46 -12.04
N PRO A 271 -0.79 -10.08 -12.35
CA PRO A 271 -0.78 -11.21 -13.25
C PRO A 271 -1.77 -12.25 -12.74
N GLY A 272 -2.36 -13.04 -13.64
CA GLY A 272 -3.00 -14.29 -13.24
C GLY A 272 -2.03 -15.13 -12.38
N PRO A 273 -2.48 -16.22 -11.75
CA PRO A 273 -1.69 -16.93 -10.72
C PRO A 273 -0.27 -17.38 -11.16
N VAL A 274 0.04 -17.32 -12.45
CA VAL A 274 1.41 -17.25 -12.98
C VAL A 274 2.06 -15.88 -12.77
N ALA A 275 2.35 -15.53 -11.52
CA ALA A 275 3.60 -14.84 -11.15
C ALA A 275 3.59 -14.63 -9.65
N SER A 276 3.94 -15.72 -9.00
CA SER A 276 4.59 -15.91 -7.72
C SER A 276 5.62 -14.86 -7.28
N TRP A 277 5.76 -13.68 -7.89
CA TRP A 277 6.74 -12.68 -7.45
C TRP A 277 6.38 -12.08 -6.09
N SER A 278 5.13 -11.66 -5.87
CA SER A 278 4.70 -11.12 -4.57
C SER A 278 4.70 -12.18 -3.46
N LEU A 279 4.37 -13.43 -3.79
CA LEU A 279 4.41 -14.54 -2.85
C LEU A 279 5.86 -14.95 -2.52
N LEU A 280 6.75 -15.00 -3.52
CA LEU A 280 8.18 -15.28 -3.33
C LEU A 280 8.92 -14.12 -2.66
N GLU A 281 8.53 -12.87 -2.93
CA GLU A 281 9.11 -11.68 -2.31
C GLU A 281 8.63 -11.55 -0.85
N ALA A 282 7.36 -11.86 -0.57
CA ALA A 282 6.87 -11.96 0.80
C ALA A 282 7.55 -13.10 1.55
N VAL A 283 7.67 -14.29 0.95
CA VAL A 283 8.39 -15.44 1.52
C VAL A 283 9.88 -15.08 1.74
N ALA A 284 10.56 -14.44 0.80
CA ALA A 284 11.95 -14.01 0.95
C ALA A 284 12.15 -12.94 2.05
N ARG A 285 11.17 -12.04 2.23
CA ARG A 285 11.16 -11.05 3.32
C ARG A 285 10.85 -11.68 4.67
N LEU A 286 9.96 -12.68 4.71
CA LEU A 286 9.57 -13.43 5.90
C LEU A 286 10.67 -14.37 6.41
N ILE A 287 11.51 -14.92 5.51
CA ILE A 287 12.62 -15.80 5.87
C ILE A 287 13.90 -14.99 6.22
N SER A 288 13.96 -13.70 5.87
CA SER A 288 15.07 -12.82 6.27
C SER A 288 14.97 -12.46 7.76
N PRO A 289 15.98 -12.77 8.59
CA PRO A 289 15.82 -12.69 10.04
C PRO A 289 15.81 -11.24 10.55
N ARG A 290 14.77 -10.89 11.31
CA ARG A 290 14.86 -9.94 12.42
C ARG A 290 14.49 -10.69 13.71
N ASP A 291 15.51 -11.02 14.49
CA ASP A 291 15.46 -11.55 15.87
C ASP A 291 15.23 -13.07 16.08
N PRO A 292 16.13 -13.80 16.80
CA PRO A 292 16.03 -15.24 17.08
C PRO A 292 14.88 -15.75 17.97
N ALA A 293 13.89 -14.95 18.35
CA ALA A 293 12.77 -15.40 19.21
C ALA A 293 11.53 -15.96 18.47
N GLY A 294 11.47 -15.88 17.13
CA GLY A 294 10.26 -16.07 16.31
C GLY A 294 9.79 -17.50 15.96
N GLY A 295 10.16 -18.53 16.73
CA GLY A 295 9.86 -19.94 16.38
C GLY A 295 8.36 -20.29 16.24
N ALA A 296 7.49 -19.65 17.04
CA ALA A 296 6.04 -19.87 16.98
C ALA A 296 5.37 -19.12 15.81
N ALA A 297 5.89 -17.94 15.44
CA ALA A 297 5.40 -17.16 14.31
C ALA A 297 5.69 -17.87 12.98
N ALA A 298 6.85 -18.51 12.86
CA ALA A 298 7.21 -19.30 11.68
C ALA A 298 6.24 -20.50 11.46
N ALA A 299 5.80 -21.18 12.53
CA ALA A 299 4.88 -22.31 12.43
C ALA A 299 3.46 -21.91 12.01
N ALA A 300 2.91 -20.82 12.59
CA ALA A 300 1.62 -20.27 12.18
C ALA A 300 1.64 -19.79 10.71
N MET A 301 2.74 -19.16 10.30
CA MET A 301 2.94 -18.65 8.94
C MET A 301 3.10 -19.77 7.90
N THR A 302 3.76 -20.87 8.27
CA THR A 302 3.87 -22.07 7.42
C THR A 302 2.49 -22.67 7.16
N GLY A 303 1.59 -22.64 8.15
CA GLY A 303 0.19 -23.03 8.00
C GLY A 303 -0.58 -22.11 7.05
N ALA A 304 -0.39 -20.79 7.16
CA ALA A 304 -1.01 -19.81 6.25
C ALA A 304 -0.53 -19.97 4.80
N LEU A 305 0.77 -20.23 4.60
CA LEU A 305 1.36 -20.50 3.29
C LEU A 305 0.80 -21.80 2.67
N ALA A 306 0.69 -22.87 3.45
CA ALA A 306 0.09 -24.13 3.00
C ALA A 306 -1.37 -23.94 2.58
N ALA A 307 -2.16 -23.17 3.35
CA ALA A 307 -3.54 -22.84 3.01
C ALA A 307 -3.67 -21.97 1.74
N ALA A 308 -2.74 -21.03 1.54
CA ALA A 308 -2.69 -20.18 0.34
C ALA A 308 -2.35 -21.00 -0.92
N LEU A 309 -1.39 -21.92 -0.82
CA LEU A 309 -1.03 -22.85 -1.90
C LEU A 309 -2.18 -23.82 -2.22
N ASP A 310 -2.84 -24.37 -1.21
CA ASP A 310 -4.01 -25.24 -1.38
C ASP A 310 -5.20 -24.47 -2.01
N GLY A 311 -5.37 -23.19 -1.66
CA GLY A 311 -6.32 -22.29 -2.30
C GLY A 311 -6.01 -22.04 -3.78
N LEU A 312 -4.74 -21.87 -4.16
CA LEU A 312 -4.30 -21.74 -5.55
C LEU A 312 -4.55 -23.03 -6.34
N CYS A 313 -4.22 -24.20 -5.78
CA CYS A 313 -4.46 -25.51 -6.39
C CYS A 313 -5.94 -25.80 -6.63
N ARG A 314 -6.84 -25.35 -5.75
CA ARG A 314 -8.29 -25.50 -5.94
C ARG A 314 -8.88 -24.58 -7.01
N MET A 315 -8.16 -23.54 -7.43
CA MET A 315 -8.69 -22.59 -8.40
C MET A 315 -8.39 -22.96 -9.87
N HIS A 316 -7.36 -23.76 -10.17
CA HIS A 316 -6.84 -23.98 -11.55
C HIS A 316 -6.49 -25.46 -11.84
N ASP A 317 -6.45 -25.84 -13.13
CA ASP A 317 -6.09 -27.20 -13.60
C ASP A 317 -4.59 -27.48 -13.37
N PRO A 318 -4.18 -28.54 -12.64
CA PRO A 318 -2.87 -28.59 -11.97
C PRO A 318 -1.68 -28.94 -12.88
N ALA A 319 -1.92 -29.48 -14.08
CA ALA A 319 -0.91 -30.30 -14.75
C ALA A 319 0.21 -29.52 -15.46
N SER A 320 -0.03 -28.29 -15.93
CA SER A 320 0.93 -27.55 -16.77
C SER A 320 1.64 -26.38 -16.06
N GLU A 321 1.05 -25.80 -15.01
CA GLU A 321 1.60 -24.59 -14.35
C GLU A 321 2.42 -24.89 -13.08
N ILE A 322 2.17 -26.03 -12.42
CA ILE A 322 2.86 -26.43 -11.17
C ILE A 322 4.35 -26.75 -11.41
N ALA A 323 4.69 -27.26 -12.60
CA ALA A 323 6.05 -27.71 -12.92
C ALA A 323 7.10 -26.59 -12.95
N ILE A 324 6.70 -25.37 -13.34
CA ILE A 324 7.62 -24.22 -13.49
C ILE A 324 7.76 -23.44 -12.17
N SER A 325 6.64 -23.27 -11.45
CA SER A 325 6.59 -22.56 -10.16
C SER A 325 7.24 -23.35 -9.02
N GLY A 326 7.06 -24.68 -8.99
CA GLY A 326 7.69 -25.56 -7.99
C GLY A 326 9.23 -25.57 -8.07
N HIS A 327 9.79 -25.62 -9.27
CA HIS A 327 11.26 -25.62 -9.47
C HIS A 327 11.92 -24.33 -8.99
N THR A 328 11.26 -23.19 -9.17
CA THR A 328 11.79 -21.87 -8.78
C THR A 328 11.70 -21.67 -7.27
N ALA A 329 10.59 -22.09 -6.65
CA ALA A 329 10.41 -22.06 -5.20
C ALA A 329 11.42 -22.94 -4.46
N VAL A 330 11.70 -24.15 -4.96
CA VAL A 330 12.71 -25.06 -4.39
C VAL A 330 14.12 -24.49 -4.54
N ARG A 331 14.47 -23.89 -5.69
CA ARG A 331 15.78 -23.24 -5.90
C ARG A 331 16.00 -22.06 -4.95
N LEU A 332 14.97 -21.27 -4.66
CA LEU A 332 15.04 -20.14 -3.74
C LEU A 332 15.04 -20.58 -2.27
N LEU A 333 14.32 -21.65 -1.91
CA LEU A 333 14.42 -22.27 -0.58
C LEU A 333 15.83 -22.82 -0.32
N LEU A 334 16.45 -23.48 -1.30
CA LEU A 334 17.83 -23.96 -1.21
C LEU A 334 18.85 -22.80 -1.16
N ALA A 335 18.58 -21.69 -1.86
CA ALA A 335 19.41 -20.48 -1.77
C ALA A 335 19.26 -19.75 -0.42
N ALA A 336 18.06 -19.70 0.14
CA ALA A 336 17.80 -19.14 1.48
C ALA A 336 18.41 -20.02 2.59
N ASP A 337 18.44 -21.34 2.42
CA ASP A 337 19.10 -22.26 3.37
C ASP A 337 20.65 -22.14 3.29
N ARG A 338 21.19 -21.86 2.10
CA ARG A 338 22.61 -21.54 1.88
C ARG A 338 23.06 -20.28 2.64
N ASP A 339 22.24 -19.24 2.71
CA ASP A 339 22.54 -18.03 3.49
C ASP A 339 22.31 -18.23 5.01
N ARG A 340 21.40 -19.13 5.39
CA ARG A 340 21.11 -19.53 6.78
C ARG A 340 22.31 -20.20 7.47
N ILE A 341 22.99 -21.10 6.77
CA ILE A 341 24.14 -21.85 7.31
C ILE A 341 25.40 -20.97 7.28
N ALA A 342 25.62 -20.22 6.18
CA ALA A 342 26.81 -19.38 6.03
C ALA A 342 26.85 -18.21 7.01
N PHE A 343 25.72 -17.54 7.28
CA PHE A 343 25.69 -16.35 8.16
C PHE A 343 25.70 -16.72 9.66
N GLY A 344 25.00 -17.80 10.04
CA GLY A 344 24.99 -18.30 11.42
C GLY A 344 26.35 -18.83 11.88
N ASP A 345 27.10 -19.50 10.99
CA ASP A 345 28.43 -20.00 11.30
C ASP A 345 29.52 -18.93 11.19
N PHE A 346 29.35 -17.92 10.33
CA PHE A 346 30.19 -16.72 10.30
C PHE A 346 30.12 -15.92 11.60
N GLN A 347 28.93 -15.72 12.17
CA GLN A 347 28.75 -15.01 13.44
C GLN A 347 29.21 -15.81 14.67
N ARG A 348 29.25 -17.15 14.59
CA ARG A 348 29.86 -18.01 15.64
C ARG A 348 31.38 -18.04 15.53
N ALA A 349 31.93 -18.06 14.31
CA ALA A 349 33.37 -18.06 14.06
C ALA A 349 34.04 -16.72 14.41
N GLN A 350 33.38 -15.57 14.21
CA GLN A 350 33.88 -14.26 14.65
C GLN A 350 34.15 -14.19 16.16
N ARG A 351 33.46 -15.00 16.96
CA ARG A 351 33.59 -14.99 18.42
C ARG A 351 34.73 -15.88 18.93
N THR A 352 35.35 -16.71 18.08
CA THR A 352 36.24 -17.79 18.55
C THR A 352 37.52 -18.06 17.74
N ALA A 353 37.76 -17.43 16.58
CA ALA A 353 38.98 -17.73 15.80
C ALA A 353 39.58 -16.51 15.06
N GLY A 354 40.93 -16.49 14.95
CA GLY A 354 41.71 -15.46 14.26
C GLY A 354 41.64 -15.52 12.73
N PRO A 355 42.09 -14.44 12.04
CA PRO A 355 41.82 -14.18 10.61
C PRO A 355 42.28 -15.27 9.63
N ASP A 356 43.35 -16.00 9.93
CA ASP A 356 43.87 -17.06 9.05
C ASP A 356 42.98 -18.32 9.01
N ALA A 357 42.25 -18.61 10.09
CA ALA A 357 41.30 -19.72 10.15
C ALA A 357 40.04 -19.45 9.32
N LEU A 358 39.65 -18.17 9.18
CA LEU A 358 38.53 -17.74 8.36
C LEU A 358 38.84 -17.90 6.86
N ALA A 359 40.07 -17.56 6.44
CA ALA A 359 40.52 -17.62 5.05
C ALA A 359 40.71 -19.06 4.54
N ALA A 360 41.14 -19.99 5.40
CA ALA A 360 41.25 -21.40 5.05
C ALA A 360 39.89 -22.06 4.83
N ARG A 361 38.85 -21.65 5.59
CA ARG A 361 37.52 -22.29 5.54
C ARG A 361 36.61 -21.75 4.44
N ALA A 362 36.77 -20.48 4.06
CA ALA A 362 36.15 -19.91 2.86
C ALA A 362 36.57 -20.65 1.57
N ARG A 363 37.79 -21.21 1.53
CA ARG A 363 38.27 -22.04 0.42
C ARG A 363 37.69 -23.46 0.42
N ALA A 364 37.25 -23.97 1.57
CA ALA A 364 36.68 -25.31 1.70
C ALA A 364 35.18 -25.37 1.35
N LEU A 365 34.46 -24.25 1.47
CA LEU A 365 33.01 -24.13 1.18
C LEU A 365 32.66 -24.10 -0.33
N ALA A 366 33.64 -24.29 -1.21
CA ALA A 366 33.44 -24.31 -2.65
C ALA A 366 33.85 -25.67 -3.24
N THR A 367 32.95 -26.66 -3.28
CA THR A 367 33.04 -27.72 -4.31
C THR A 367 31.68 -28.21 -4.83
N PRO A 368 31.59 -28.63 -6.12
CA PRO A 368 30.32 -28.95 -6.80
C PRO A 368 29.66 -30.29 -6.46
N GLY A 369 30.24 -31.11 -5.58
CA GLY A 369 29.88 -32.53 -5.41
C GLY A 369 28.61 -32.81 -4.60
N GLU A 370 28.31 -32.00 -3.58
CA GLU A 370 27.19 -32.27 -2.64
C GLU A 370 25.81 -31.97 -3.27
N ILE A 371 25.77 -31.08 -4.27
CA ILE A 371 24.55 -30.71 -4.99
C ILE A 371 24.06 -31.84 -5.91
N ALA A 372 24.97 -32.65 -6.46
CA ALA A 372 24.62 -33.72 -7.39
C ALA A 372 23.92 -34.91 -6.71
N GLY A 373 24.30 -35.23 -5.47
CA GLY A 373 23.70 -36.34 -4.71
C GLY A 373 22.27 -36.05 -4.26
N GLN A 374 22.02 -34.82 -3.79
CA GLN A 374 20.69 -34.42 -3.34
C GLN A 374 19.70 -34.22 -4.51
N LEU A 375 20.19 -33.77 -5.67
CA LEU A 375 19.39 -33.73 -6.90
C LEU A 375 19.02 -35.12 -7.41
N ALA A 376 19.93 -36.10 -7.36
CA ALA A 376 19.65 -37.47 -7.78
C ALA A 376 18.61 -38.17 -6.89
N GLU A 377 18.66 -37.95 -5.57
CA GLU A 377 17.67 -38.50 -4.63
C GLU A 377 16.28 -37.87 -4.83
N LEU A 378 16.24 -36.57 -5.15
CA LEU A 378 14.98 -35.85 -5.41
C LEU A 378 14.37 -36.24 -6.76
N GLU A 379 15.19 -36.42 -7.81
CA GLU A 379 14.73 -36.91 -9.12
C GLU A 379 14.15 -38.33 -9.05
N GLU A 380 14.74 -39.19 -8.22
CA GLU A 380 14.25 -40.56 -8.03
C GLU A 380 12.91 -40.62 -7.28
N ARG A 381 12.74 -39.76 -6.26
CA ARG A 381 11.45 -39.61 -5.54
C ARG A 381 10.35 -39.03 -6.42
N LEU A 382 10.70 -38.12 -7.33
CA LEU A 382 9.76 -37.55 -8.29
C LEU A 382 9.38 -38.54 -9.42
N ARG A 383 10.29 -39.45 -9.81
CA ARG A 383 9.96 -40.57 -10.71
C ARG A 383 8.97 -41.55 -10.09
N THR A 384 9.13 -41.87 -8.81
CA THR A 384 8.22 -42.80 -8.10
C THR A 384 6.81 -42.24 -7.95
N LEU A 385 6.67 -40.92 -7.79
CA LEU A 385 5.36 -40.24 -7.75
C LEU A 385 4.67 -40.17 -9.11
N ARG A 386 5.40 -40.34 -10.21
CA ARG A 386 4.88 -40.28 -11.58
C ARG A 386 4.22 -41.58 -12.05
N THR A 387 4.41 -42.67 -11.31
CA THR A 387 3.94 -44.02 -11.68
C THR A 387 2.75 -44.52 -10.86
N THR A 388 2.21 -43.72 -9.95
CA THR A 388 1.08 -44.13 -9.08
C THR A 388 -0.23 -43.69 -9.73
N GLU A 389 -0.93 -44.63 -10.38
CA GLU A 389 -2.13 -44.36 -11.20
C GLU A 389 -3.45 -44.23 -10.43
N THR A 390 -3.44 -44.21 -9.10
CA THR A 390 -4.67 -44.01 -8.31
C THR A 390 -4.37 -43.27 -7.02
N LEU A 391 -4.93 -42.07 -6.88
CA LEU A 391 -4.97 -41.29 -5.65
C LEU A 391 -6.37 -41.47 -5.04
N ASP A 392 -6.44 -42.17 -3.91
CA ASP A 392 -7.49 -42.00 -2.90
C ASP A 392 -7.01 -40.95 -1.88
#